data_AF-A0A2K4ZNY4-F1
#
_entry.id   AF-A0A2K4ZNY4-F1
#
_cell.length_a   1.000
_cell.length_b   1.000
_cell.length_c   1.000
_cell.angle_alpha   90.00
_cell.angle_beta   90.00
_cell.angle_gamma   90.00
#
_symmetry.space_group_name_H-M   'P 1'
#
loop_
_entity.id
_entity.type
_entity.pdbx_description
1 polymer ?
#
loop_
_entity_poly.entity_id
_entity_poly.type
_entity_poly.pdbx_seq_one_letter_code
_entity_poly.pdbx_strand_id
1 'polypeptide(L)' 'MTKSLVFNLPSDSTSMINKFQLEKVLSNARTSIYQNDYMRFSVDNSVVRVLLYNENDINLLEQIREYFYGEDYAAQ' A
#
# COMPACT_ATOMS: atom_id res chain seq x y z
N MET A 1 9.14 2.44 -15.22
CA MET A 1 7.67 2.34 -15.36
C MET A 1 7.06 2.23 -13.96
N THR A 2 5.73 2.21 -13.84
CA THR A 2 5.02 2.06 -12.56
C THR A 2 4.64 0.59 -12.30
N LYS A 3 4.65 0.16 -11.05
CA LYS A 3 4.25 -1.21 -10.66
C LYS A 3 2.97 -1.18 -9.82
N SER A 4 1.99 -2.01 -10.18
CA SER A 4 0.72 -2.13 -9.45
C SER A 4 0.67 -3.44 -8.67
N LEU A 5 0.24 -3.37 -7.42
CA LEU A 5 0.07 -4.49 -6.50
C LEU A 5 -1.33 -4.42 -5.88
N VAL A 6 -1.87 -5.57 -5.47
CA VAL A 6 -3.22 -5.67 -4.88
C VAL A 6 -3.15 -6.56 -3.64
N PHE A 7 -3.69 -6.05 -2.54
CA PHE A 7 -3.70 -6.71 -1.24
C PHE A 7 -5.08 -6.64 -0.60
N ASN A 8 -5.31 -7.50 0.39
CA ASN A 8 -6.46 -7.35 1.28
C ASN A 8 -6.23 -6.16 2.23
N LEU A 9 -7.29 -5.43 2.54
CA LEU A 9 -7.25 -4.35 3.51
C LEU A 9 -7.00 -4.92 4.92
N PRO A 10 -5.90 -4.53 5.60
CA PRO A 10 -5.70 -4.89 7.00
C PRO A 10 -6.83 -4.35 7.87
N SER A 11 -7.16 -5.07 8.93
CA SER A 11 -8.17 -4.67 9.92
C SER A 11 -7.86 -3.30 10.52
N ASP A 12 -6.57 -2.97 10.69
CA ASP A 12 -6.10 -1.63 11.04
C ASP A 12 -5.47 -0.91 9.85
N SER A 13 -6.31 -0.23 9.09
CA SER A 13 -5.89 0.62 7.96
C SER A 13 -5.15 1.89 8.38
N THR A 14 -5.26 2.33 9.64
CA THR A 14 -4.59 3.55 10.11
C THR A 14 -3.09 3.31 10.30
N SER A 15 -2.74 2.13 10.83
CA SER A 15 -1.34 1.70 10.97
C SER A 15 -0.60 1.68 9.62
N MET A 16 -1.28 1.27 8.54
CA MET A 16 -0.74 1.27 7.19
C MET A 16 -0.36 2.68 6.72
N ILE A 17 -1.28 3.63 6.88
CA ILE A 17 -1.10 5.03 6.46
C ILE A 17 0.09 5.64 7.21
N ASN A 18 0.16 5.42 8.52
CA ASN A 18 1.25 5.93 9.36
C ASN A 18 2.60 5.28 9.03
N LYS A 19 2.64 3.95 8.82
CA LYS A 19 3.87 3.20 8.51
C LYS A 19 4.56 3.72 7.25
N PHE A 20 3.78 4.04 6.23
CA PHE A 20 4.28 4.52 4.94
C PHE A 20 4.24 6.05 4.79
N GLN A 21 3.90 6.77 5.85
CA GLN A 21 3.81 8.23 5.88
C GLN A 21 2.97 8.78 4.71
N LEU A 22 1.78 8.18 4.51
CA LEU A 22 0.92 8.53 3.40
C LEU A 22 -0.01 9.69 3.79
N GLU A 23 -0.16 10.65 2.89
CA GLU A 23 -1.09 11.75 3.04
C GLU A 23 -2.41 11.43 2.35
N LYS A 24 -3.53 11.81 2.97
CA LYS A 24 -4.85 11.64 2.35
C LYS A 24 -5.02 12.66 1.21
N VAL A 25 -5.25 12.15 0.00
CA VAL A 25 -5.48 12.97 -1.20
C VAL A 25 -6.97 13.12 -1.48
N LEU A 26 -7.71 12.03 -1.34
CA LEU A 26 -9.13 11.95 -1.68
C LEU A 26 -9.80 10.94 -0.75
N SER A 27 -11.03 11.21 -0.33
CA SER A 27 -11.85 10.25 0.40
C SER A 27 -13.31 10.49 0.04
N ASN A 28 -13.95 9.48 -0.54
CA ASN A 28 -15.38 9.47 -0.83
C ASN A 28 -16.02 8.19 -0.30
N ALA A 29 -17.32 8.03 -0.52
CA ALA A 29 -18.09 6.89 0.01
C ALA A 29 -17.59 5.50 -0.44
N ARG A 30 -16.84 5.43 -1.55
CA ARG A 30 -16.36 4.16 -2.12
C ARG A 30 -14.86 3.97 -1.99
N THR A 31 -14.09 5.06 -2.08
CA THR A 31 -12.64 4.97 -2.20
C THR A 31 -11.95 6.05 -1.39
N SER A 32 -10.88 5.65 -0.71
CA SER A 32 -9.91 6.58 -0.14
C SER A 32 -8.56 6.41 -0.81
N ILE A 33 -7.95 7.52 -1.21
CA ILE A 33 -6.64 7.57 -1.83
C ILE A 33 -5.68 8.26 -0.87
N TYR A 34 -4.58 7.57 -0.58
CA TYR A 34 -3.46 8.07 0.18
C TYR A 34 -2.20 8.00 -0.68
N GLN A 35 -1.28 8.95 -0.58
CA GLN A 35 -0.05 8.91 -1.36
C GLN A 35 1.11 9.60 -0.65
N ASN A 36 2.31 9.30 -1.11
CA ASN A 36 3.52 10.10 -0.86
C ASN A 36 4.29 10.23 -2.19
N ASP A 37 5.54 10.67 -2.13
CA ASP A 37 6.38 10.88 -3.32
C ASP A 37 6.76 9.59 -4.08
N TYR A 38 6.56 8.42 -3.46
CA TYR A 38 7.02 7.13 -3.98
C TYR A 38 5.87 6.23 -4.43
N MET A 39 4.68 6.38 -3.82
CA MET A 39 3.58 5.45 -4.03
C MET A 39 2.20 6.03 -3.73
N ARG A 40 1.18 5.33 -4.22
CA ARG A 40 -0.24 5.60 -3.94
C ARG A 40 -0.95 4.35 -3.47
N PHE A 41 -1.72 4.50 -2.41
CA PHE A 41 -2.62 3.48 -1.86
C PHE A 41 -4.05 3.90 -2.19
N SER A 42 -4.78 3.03 -2.88
CA SER A 42 -6.20 3.18 -3.14
C SER A 42 -6.97 2.10 -2.39
N VAL A 43 -7.73 2.51 -1.39
CA VAL A 43 -8.54 1.63 -0.54
C VAL A 43 -9.97 1.64 -1.04
N ASP A 44 -10.49 0.48 -1.45
CA ASP A 44 -11.89 0.27 -1.86
C ASP A 44 -12.40 -1.01 -1.17
N ASN A 45 -13.49 -0.91 -0.42
CA ASN A 45 -14.06 -1.99 0.38
C ASN A 45 -12.99 -2.72 1.21
N SER A 46 -12.70 -3.98 0.88
CA SER A 46 -11.74 -4.85 1.58
C SER A 46 -10.40 -4.98 0.85
N VAL A 47 -10.10 -4.09 -0.10
CA VAL A 47 -8.93 -4.19 -0.98
C VAL A 47 -8.09 -2.91 -0.92
N VAL A 48 -6.77 -3.09 -0.91
CA VAL A 48 -5.78 -2.02 -1.09
C VAL A 48 -5.04 -2.24 -2.40
N ARG A 49 -5.10 -1.27 -3.30
CA ARG A 49 -4.26 -1.24 -4.50
C ARG A 49 -3.09 -0.30 -4.24
N VAL A 50 -1.87 -0.81 -4.42
CA VAL A 50 -0.64 -0.04 -4.25
C VAL A 50 -0.01 0.18 -5.61
N LEU A 51 0.17 1.45 -5.97
CA LEU A 51 0.89 1.86 -7.18
C LEU A 51 2.25 2.44 -6.76
N LEU A 52 3.33 1.76 -7.15
CA LEU A 52 4.69 2.26 -7.03
C LEU A 52 5.05 3.11 -8.24
N TYR A 53 5.54 4.32 -8.01
CA TYR A 53 5.95 5.23 -9.08
C TYR A 53 7.30 4.83 -9.70
N ASN A 54 8.15 4.14 -8.93
CA ASN A 54 9.41 3.56 -9.40
C ASN A 54 9.42 2.04 -9.18
N GLU A 55 9.29 1.26 -10.26
CA GLU A 55 9.29 -0.22 -10.18
C GLU A 55 10.65 -0.83 -9.79
N ASN A 56 11.74 -0.08 -9.93
CA ASN A 56 13.09 -0.55 -9.62
C ASN A 56 13.45 -0.38 -8.14
N ASP A 57 12.58 0.23 -7.33
CA ASP A 57 12.76 0.33 -5.89
C ASP A 57 12.39 -1.00 -5.21
N ILE A 58 13.33 -1.93 -5.27
CA ILE A 58 13.18 -3.28 -4.70
C ILE A 58 12.98 -3.17 -3.19
N ASN A 59 13.71 -2.29 -2.50
CA ASN A 59 13.59 -2.15 -1.04
C ASN A 59 12.19 -1.71 -0.61
N LEU A 60 11.57 -0.79 -1.35
CA LEU A 60 10.21 -0.36 -1.07
C LEU A 60 9.19 -1.47 -1.39
N LEU A 61 9.38 -2.20 -2.48
CA LEU A 61 8.55 -3.35 -2.84
C LEU A 61 8.55 -4.42 -1.74
N GLU A 62 9.73 -4.75 -1.22
CA GLU A 62 9.91 -5.74 -0.16
C GLU A 62 9.26 -5.28 1.15
N GLN A 63 9.43 -4.00 1.54
CA GLN A 63 8.76 -3.43 2.72
C GLN A 63 7.22 -3.49 2.62
N ILE A 64 6.66 -3.25 1.42
CA ILE A 64 5.22 -3.36 1.19
C ILE A 64 4.78 -4.82 1.34
N ARG A 65 5.49 -5.76 0.74
CA ARG A 65 5.16 -7.20 0.82
C ARG A 65 5.23 -7.71 2.25
N GLU A 66 6.30 -7.39 2.97
CA GLU A 66 6.46 -7.74 4.38
C GLU A 66 5.32 -7.15 5.23
N TYR A 67 4.91 -5.92 4.97
CA TYR A 67 3.78 -5.32 5.69
C TYR A 67 2.46 -6.06 5.47
N PHE A 68 2.13 -6.46 4.24
CA PHE A 68 0.83 -7.08 3.92
C PHE A 68 0.80 -8.60 4.13
N TYR A 69 1.95 -9.28 4.07
CA TYR A 69 2.03 -10.74 4.21
C TYR A 69 2.69 -11.20 5.51
N GLY A 70 3.42 -10.34 6.23
CA GLY A 70 4.02 -10.67 7.53
C GLY A 70 4.92 -11.91 7.47
N GLU A 71 4.74 -12.84 8.42
CA GLU A 71 5.53 -14.08 8.51
C GLU A 71 5.37 -15.01 7.31
N ASP A 72 4.24 -14.95 6.59
CA ASP A 72 4.03 -15.74 5.36
C ASP A 72 4.97 -15.29 4.22
N TYR A 73 5.53 -14.08 4.32
CA TYR A 73 6.57 -13.59 3.42
C TYR A 73 7.95 -14.16 3.75
N ALA A 74 8.30 -14.22 5.04
CA ALA A 74 9.61 -14.69 5.50
C ALA A 74 9.81 -16.21 5.32
N ALA A 75 8.74 -16.95 5.07
CA ALA A 75 8.75 -18.40 4.83
C ALA A 75 8.98 -18.79 3.35
N GLN A 76 9.18 -17.84 2.43
CA GLN A 76 9.46 -18.06 1.00
C GLN A 76 10.93 -17.82 0.66
#